data_AF-A0A9X1MN88-F1
#
_entry.id   AF-A0A9X1MN88-F1
#
_cell.length_a   1.000
_cell.length_b   1.000
_cell.length_c   1.000
_cell.angle_alpha   90.00
_cell.angle_beta   90.00
_cell.angle_gamma   90.00
#
_symmetry.space_group_name_H-M   'P 1'
#
loop_
_entity.id
_entity.type
_entity.pdbx_description
1 polymer ?
#
loop_
_entity_poly.entity_id
_entity_poly.type
_entity_poly.pdbx_seq_one_letter_code
_entity_poly.pdbx_strand_id
1 'polypeptide(L)'
;MDWIRENLPYIAFFGGLSILTWMMLRRVWAKQRKSKKETSNEPLVHVPYTDDRPFTMSGGPNDLQRWQAEMLTITRQFQAELNTKIHYLQQAMTLAERDAERLQSLIEAAQAEGIKTDNVAVDRLRQAMEEAAKFDADAAPDFGVVTETLCDVKKKNELYAMSDDGKSVEEIAVAMEMDPVAVEMVLSMRG
;
A
#
# COMPACT_ATOMS: atom_id res chain seq x y z
N MET A 1 -30.91 24.70 -48.40
CA MET A 1 -30.27 23.36 -48.27
C MET A 1 -28.99 23.50 -47.44
N ASP A 2 -29.05 24.29 -46.36
CA ASP A 2 -27.84 24.86 -45.73
C ASP A 2 -27.54 24.24 -44.38
N TRP A 3 -28.58 23.71 -43.71
CA TRP A 3 -28.46 22.96 -42.46
C TRP A 3 -27.62 21.67 -42.58
N ILE A 4 -27.61 21.02 -43.74
CA ILE A 4 -26.77 19.83 -43.98
C ILE A 4 -25.29 20.21 -44.11
N ARG A 5 -25.00 21.41 -44.65
CA ARG A 5 -23.61 21.87 -44.81
C ARG A 5 -23.00 22.34 -43.50
N GLU A 6 -23.79 22.95 -42.61
CA GLU A 6 -23.34 23.36 -41.27
C GLU A 6 -23.10 22.16 -40.34
N ASN A 7 -23.88 21.08 -40.48
CA ASN A 7 -23.76 19.89 -39.62
C ASN A 7 -22.87 18.78 -40.17
N LEU A 8 -22.41 18.92 -41.41
CA LEU A 8 -21.47 18.01 -42.08
C LEU A 8 -20.20 17.69 -41.26
N PRO A 9 -19.52 18.66 -40.60
CA PRO A 9 -18.36 18.34 -39.77
C PRO A 9 -18.74 17.51 -38.52
N TYR A 10 -19.89 17.78 -37.90
CA TYR A 10 -20.34 17.02 -36.73
C TYR A 10 -20.72 15.59 -37.10
N ILE A 11 -21.40 15.39 -38.24
CA ILE A 11 -21.77 14.05 -38.73
C ILE A 11 -20.50 13.23 -39.07
N ALA A 12 -19.49 13.86 -39.69
CA ALA A 12 -18.22 13.19 -39.97
C ALA A 12 -17.47 12.82 -38.68
N PHE A 13 -17.46 13.71 -37.67
CA PHE A 13 -16.81 13.47 -36.39
C PHE A 13 -17.48 12.33 -35.59
N PHE A 14 -18.80 12.41 -35.39
CA PHE A 14 -19.55 11.38 -34.66
C PHE A 14 -19.62 10.05 -35.43
N GLY A 15 -19.66 10.10 -36.76
CA GLY A 15 -19.54 8.91 -37.61
C GLY A 15 -18.20 8.22 -37.43
N GLY A 16 -17.10 8.98 -37.46
CA GLY A 16 -15.75 8.45 -37.19
C GLY A 16 -15.62 7.85 -35.80
N LEU A 17 -16.11 8.57 -34.77
CA LEU A 17 -16.08 8.10 -33.38
C LEU A 17 -16.88 6.81 -33.19
N SER A 18 -18.05 6.71 -33.82
CA SER A 18 -18.91 5.53 -33.74
C SER A 18 -18.26 4.31 -34.39
N ILE A 19 -17.62 4.48 -35.56
CA ILE A 19 -16.90 3.40 -36.25
C ILE A 19 -15.70 2.93 -35.41
N LEU A 20 -14.95 3.86 -34.82
CA LEU A 20 -13.78 3.53 -34.00
C LEU A 20 -14.18 2.78 -32.71
N THR A 21 -15.26 3.23 -32.07
CA THR A 21 -15.84 2.58 -30.89
C THR A 21 -16.33 1.16 -31.23
N TRP A 22 -17.03 1.00 -32.35
CA TRP A 22 -17.49 -0.30 -32.84
C TRP A 22 -16.33 -1.25 -33.15
N MET A 23 -15.26 -0.75 -33.78
CA MET A 23 -14.08 -1.54 -34.11
C MET A 23 -13.35 -2.03 -32.85
N MET A 24 -13.24 -1.18 -31.83
CA MET A 24 -12.69 -1.55 -30.52
C MET A 24 -13.53 -2.62 -29.82
N LEU A 25 -14.86 -2.44 -29.74
CA LEU A 25 -15.76 -3.43 -29.14
C LEU A 25 -15.66 -4.79 -29.84
N ARG A 26 -15.69 -4.79 -31.18
CA ARG A 26 -15.59 -6.02 -31.98
C ARG A 26 -14.27 -6.76 -31.72
N ARG A 27 -13.16 -6.04 -31.59
CA ARG A 27 -11.84 -6.62 -31.32
C ARG A 27 -11.76 -7.22 -29.92
N VAL A 28 -12.32 -6.54 -28.92
CA VAL A 28 -12.37 -7.04 -27.53
C VAL A 28 -13.24 -8.28 -27.43
N TRP A 29 -14.42 -8.28 -28.08
CA TRP A 29 -15.32 -9.44 -28.08
C TRP A 29 -14.70 -10.66 -28.76
N ALA A 30 -13.95 -10.48 -29.85
CA ALA A 30 -13.22 -11.56 -30.51
C ALA A 30 -12.13 -12.17 -29.60
N LYS A 31 -11.40 -11.33 -28.85
CA LYS A 31 -10.39 -11.81 -27.89
C LYS A 31 -11.02 -12.54 -26.70
N GLN A 32 -12.11 -12.02 -26.13
CA GLN A 32 -12.80 -12.67 -25.01
C GLN A 32 -13.41 -14.01 -25.41
N ARG A 33 -13.93 -14.17 -26.64
CA ARG A 33 -14.42 -15.46 -27.14
C ARG A 33 -13.31 -16.50 -27.32
N LYS A 34 -12.08 -16.09 -27.66
CA LYS A 34 -10.92 -17.01 -27.70
C LYS A 34 -10.51 -17.46 -26.30
N SER A 35 -10.35 -16.53 -25.37
CA SER A 35 -9.99 -16.84 -23.99
C SER A 35 -11.02 -17.72 -23.27
N LYS A 36 -12.33 -17.51 -23.51
CA LYS A 36 -13.37 -18.39 -22.95
C LYS A 36 -13.38 -19.81 -23.54
N LYS A 37 -12.88 -20.00 -24.77
CA LYS A 37 -12.74 -21.34 -25.37
C LYS A 37 -11.51 -22.07 -24.85
N GLU A 38 -10.42 -21.36 -24.58
CA GLU A 38 -9.17 -21.93 -24.06
C GLU A 38 -9.28 -22.30 -22.57
N THR A 39 -10.05 -21.55 -21.77
CA THR A 39 -10.17 -21.78 -20.33
C THR A 39 -11.18 -22.85 -19.91
N SER A 40 -12.10 -23.27 -20.79
CA SER A 40 -13.23 -24.13 -20.37
C SER A 40 -13.07 -25.62 -20.66
N ASN A 41 -12.05 -26.08 -21.41
CA ASN A 41 -12.01 -27.46 -21.91
C ASN A 41 -10.62 -28.12 -22.00
N GLU A 42 -9.56 -27.50 -21.49
CA GLU A 42 -8.25 -28.16 -21.45
C GLU A 42 -8.13 -28.95 -20.13
N PRO A 43 -8.21 -30.30 -20.15
CA PRO A 43 -7.83 -31.08 -18.97
C PRO A 43 -6.38 -30.76 -18.67
N LEU A 44 -6.07 -30.38 -17.42
CA LEU A 44 -4.72 -30.07 -16.97
C LEU A 44 -3.77 -31.17 -17.48
N VAL A 45 -2.97 -30.84 -18.49
CA VAL A 45 -1.96 -31.75 -19.03
C VAL A 45 -0.95 -31.93 -17.92
N HIS A 46 -1.00 -33.09 -17.27
CA HIS A 46 -0.01 -33.47 -16.28
C HIS A 46 1.32 -33.60 -17.01
N VAL A 47 2.16 -32.57 -16.87
CA VAL A 47 3.50 -32.61 -17.42
C VAL A 47 4.30 -33.62 -16.58
N PRO A 48 4.89 -34.67 -17.18
CA PRO A 48 5.67 -35.63 -16.43
C PRO A 48 6.86 -34.95 -15.76
N TYR A 49 7.08 -35.30 -14.49
CA TYR A 49 8.20 -34.86 -13.69
C TYR A 49 9.49 -35.41 -14.30
N THR A 50 10.41 -34.52 -14.63
CA THR A 50 11.75 -34.86 -15.12
C THR A 50 12.74 -34.24 -14.14
N ASP A 51 13.59 -35.06 -13.52
CA ASP A 51 14.58 -34.64 -12.50
C ASP A 51 15.58 -33.57 -12.97
N ASP A 52 15.64 -33.31 -14.27
CA ASP A 52 16.71 -32.54 -14.91
C ASP A 52 16.29 -31.11 -15.31
N ARG A 53 15.22 -30.55 -14.72
CA ARG A 53 14.83 -29.16 -15.03
C ARG A 53 15.60 -28.17 -14.16
N PRO A 54 16.26 -27.16 -14.76
CA PRO A 54 16.85 -26.07 -13.99
C PRO A 54 15.73 -25.37 -13.20
N PHE A 55 16.01 -25.05 -11.94
CA PHE A 55 15.09 -24.39 -11.01
C PHE A 55 14.53 -23.11 -11.64
N THR A 56 13.33 -23.18 -12.19
CA THR A 56 12.56 -22.01 -12.61
C THR A 56 11.53 -21.71 -11.53
N MET A 57 11.34 -20.42 -11.21
CA MET A 57 10.39 -19.96 -10.18
C MET A 57 8.94 -20.47 -10.37
N SER A 58 8.57 -21.00 -11.54
CA SER A 58 7.25 -21.58 -11.80
C SER A 58 7.14 -23.08 -11.51
N GLY A 59 8.24 -23.76 -11.18
CA GLY A 59 8.31 -25.21 -11.01
C GLY A 59 8.75 -25.68 -9.62
N GLY A 60 8.81 -24.78 -8.63
CA GLY A 60 9.10 -25.14 -7.24
C GLY A 60 8.02 -26.06 -6.65
N PRO A 61 8.33 -26.85 -5.60
CA PRO A 61 7.39 -27.76 -4.94
C PRO A 61 6.05 -27.07 -4.68
N ASN A 62 4.95 -27.77 -4.94
CA ASN A 62 3.59 -27.20 -4.86
C ASN A 62 3.33 -26.53 -3.50
N ASP A 63 3.96 -27.05 -2.43
CA ASP A 63 3.91 -26.48 -1.09
C ASP A 63 4.57 -25.09 -0.98
N LEU A 64 5.66 -24.84 -1.72
CA LEU A 64 6.34 -23.54 -1.72
C LEU A 64 5.51 -22.47 -2.46
N GLN A 65 4.87 -22.85 -3.57
CA GLN A 65 3.96 -21.96 -4.29
C GLN A 65 2.70 -21.66 -3.46
N ARG A 66 2.19 -22.67 -2.75
CA ARG A 66 1.07 -22.51 -1.81
C ARG A 66 1.45 -21.58 -0.67
N TRP A 67 2.62 -21.76 -0.06
CA TRP A 67 3.11 -20.89 0.99
C TRP A 67 3.30 -19.45 0.51
N GLN A 68 3.84 -19.25 -0.71
CA GLN A 68 3.94 -17.92 -1.32
C GLN A 68 2.57 -17.26 -1.53
N ALA A 69 1.57 -18.01 -1.99
CA ALA A 69 0.21 -17.50 -2.17
C ALA A 69 -0.46 -17.15 -0.83
N GLU A 70 -0.27 -18.00 0.18
CA GLU A 70 -0.76 -17.76 1.54
C GLU A 70 -0.09 -16.52 2.14
N MET A 71 1.23 -16.37 2.02
CA MET A 71 1.96 -15.19 2.48
C MET A 71 1.51 -13.91 1.77
N LEU A 72 1.38 -13.91 0.44
CA LEU A 72 0.87 -12.75 -0.31
C LEU A 72 -0.54 -12.34 0.12
N THR A 73 -1.39 -13.32 0.46
CA THR A 73 -2.74 -13.06 0.95
C THR A 73 -2.71 -12.43 2.34
N ILE A 74 -1.87 -12.97 3.22
CA ILE A 74 -1.65 -12.44 4.58
C ILE A 74 -1.10 -11.01 4.52
N THR A 75 -0.10 -10.73 3.68
CA THR A 75 0.45 -9.36 3.52
C THR A 75 -0.61 -8.38 3.06
N ARG A 76 -1.45 -8.76 2.10
CA ARG A 76 -2.56 -7.91 1.63
C ARG A 76 -3.58 -7.63 2.74
N GLN A 77 -3.89 -8.64 3.56
CA GLN A 77 -4.79 -8.47 4.69
C GLN A 77 -4.19 -7.51 5.73
N PHE A 78 -2.93 -7.70 6.10
CA PHE A 78 -2.23 -6.79 7.01
C PHE A 78 -2.18 -5.37 6.48
N GLN A 79 -1.91 -5.19 5.19
CA GLN A 79 -1.90 -3.87 4.57
C GLN A 79 -3.29 -3.21 4.63
N ALA A 80 -4.37 -3.97 4.43
CA ALA A 80 -5.73 -3.46 4.55
C ALA A 80 -6.08 -3.07 6.01
N GLU A 81 -5.70 -3.89 6.99
CA GLU A 81 -5.93 -3.62 8.40
C GLU A 81 -5.13 -2.41 8.89
N LEU A 82 -3.86 -2.29 8.48
CA LEU A 82 -3.01 -1.16 8.80
C LEU A 82 -3.54 0.14 8.18
N ASN A 83 -3.87 0.13 6.89
CA ASN A 83 -4.46 1.31 6.23
C ASN A 83 -5.74 1.77 6.93
N THR A 84 -6.58 0.82 7.36
CA THR A 84 -7.81 1.13 8.10
C THR A 84 -7.49 1.76 9.46
N LYS A 85 -6.53 1.20 10.22
CA LYS A 85 -6.11 1.75 11.51
C LYS A 85 -5.46 3.14 11.38
N ILE A 86 -4.62 3.34 10.37
CA ILE A 86 -4.01 4.64 10.06
C ILE A 86 -5.10 5.67 9.79
N HIS A 87 -6.10 5.33 8.96
CA HIS A 87 -7.22 6.21 8.68
C HIS A 87 -8.01 6.57 9.95
N TYR A 88 -8.27 5.60 10.84
CA TYR A 88 -8.92 5.88 12.12
C TYR A 88 -8.09 6.80 13.02
N LEU A 89 -6.77 6.61 13.09
CA LEU A 89 -5.87 7.46 13.85
C LEU A 89 -5.83 8.89 13.30
N GLN A 90 -5.76 9.04 11.97
CA GLN A 90 -5.84 10.35 11.32
C GLN A 90 -7.15 11.06 11.66
N GLN A 91 -8.28 10.35 11.57
CA GLN A 91 -9.58 10.92 11.92
C GLN A 91 -9.66 11.31 13.40
N ALA A 92 -9.10 10.49 14.30
CA ALA A 92 -9.04 10.79 15.72
C ALA A 92 -8.15 12.02 16.00
N MET A 93 -7.02 12.17 15.32
CA MET A 93 -6.17 13.36 15.40
C MET A 93 -6.92 14.62 14.93
N THR A 94 -7.62 14.55 13.80
CA THR A 94 -8.40 15.71 13.31
C THR A 94 -9.51 16.11 14.28
N LEU A 95 -10.11 15.14 14.97
CA LEU A 95 -11.12 15.40 16.00
C LEU A 95 -10.49 16.06 17.23
N ALA A 96 -9.35 15.54 17.70
CA ALA A 96 -8.61 16.10 18.81
C ALA A 96 -8.17 17.56 18.54
N GLU A 97 -7.79 17.89 17.30
CA GLU A 97 -7.44 19.24 16.89
C GLU A 97 -8.61 20.21 17.05
N ARG A 98 -9.79 19.82 16.56
CA ARG A 98 -11.01 20.63 16.70
C ARG A 98 -11.41 20.82 18.16
N ASP A 99 -11.28 19.78 18.96
CA ASP A 99 -11.60 19.86 20.39
C ASP A 99 -10.59 20.75 21.13
N ALA A 100 -9.30 20.71 20.77
CA ALA A 100 -8.28 21.60 21.30
C ALA A 100 -8.56 23.06 20.94
N GLU A 101 -8.88 23.37 19.68
CA GLU A 101 -9.26 24.72 19.22
C GLU A 101 -10.50 25.23 19.96
N ARG A 102 -11.50 24.36 20.12
CA ARG A 102 -12.72 24.69 20.85
C ARG A 102 -12.42 25.01 22.31
N LEU A 103 -11.64 24.17 23.00
CA LEU A 103 -11.25 24.41 24.40
C LEU A 103 -10.45 25.70 24.53
N GLN A 104 -9.53 25.98 23.61
CA GLN A 104 -8.76 27.21 23.56
C GLN A 104 -9.69 28.44 23.46
N SER A 105 -10.69 28.40 22.57
CA SER A 105 -11.66 29.50 22.42
C SER A 105 -12.49 29.75 23.69
N LEU A 106 -12.84 28.69 24.42
CA LEU A 106 -13.60 28.78 25.67
C LEU A 106 -12.74 29.33 26.81
N ILE A 107 -11.47 28.94 26.86
CA ILE A 107 -10.49 29.46 27.81
C ILE A 107 -10.28 30.95 27.57
N GLU A 108 -10.10 31.38 26.31
CA GLU A 108 -9.93 32.79 25.95
C GLU A 108 -11.16 33.63 26.33
N ALA A 109 -12.37 33.11 26.08
CA ALA A 109 -13.61 33.74 26.51
C ALA A 109 -13.70 33.87 28.05
N ALA A 110 -13.36 32.82 28.79
CA ALA A 110 -13.36 32.84 30.25
C ALA A 110 -12.31 33.80 30.83
N GLN A 111 -11.13 33.92 30.19
CA GLN A 111 -10.11 34.89 30.57
C GLN A 111 -10.55 36.33 30.31
N ALA A 112 -11.27 36.58 29.22
CA ALA A 112 -11.86 37.89 28.93
C ALA A 112 -12.89 38.31 29.98
N GLU A 113 -13.58 37.34 30.59
CA GLU A 113 -14.49 37.55 31.73
C GLU A 113 -13.78 37.62 33.09
N GLY A 114 -12.45 37.53 33.13
CA GLY A 114 -11.62 37.64 34.34
C GLY A 114 -11.56 36.37 35.19
N ILE A 115 -11.99 35.23 34.66
CA ILE A 115 -11.91 33.93 35.33
C ILE A 115 -10.48 33.37 35.12
N LYS A 116 -9.78 33.07 36.22
CA LYS A 116 -8.48 32.38 36.14
C LYS A 116 -8.68 30.95 35.64
N THR A 117 -8.20 30.69 34.44
CA THR A 117 -8.16 29.35 33.82
C THR A 117 -6.74 28.82 33.76
N ASP A 118 -6.60 27.50 33.87
CA ASP A 118 -5.33 26.78 33.76
C ASP A 118 -5.23 26.15 32.35
N ASN A 119 -4.18 26.51 31.61
CA ASN A 119 -3.98 26.11 30.21
C ASN A 119 -3.16 24.82 30.06
N VAL A 120 -2.65 24.27 31.17
CA VAL A 120 -1.72 23.13 31.17
C VAL A 120 -2.26 21.91 30.43
N ALA A 121 -3.57 21.65 30.49
CA ALA A 121 -4.18 20.51 29.80
C ALA A 121 -4.20 20.68 28.28
N VAL A 122 -4.46 21.90 27.79
CA VAL A 122 -4.50 22.22 26.35
C VAL A 122 -3.07 22.24 25.77
N ASP A 123 -2.11 22.79 26.53
CA ASP A 123 -0.71 22.80 26.12
C ASP A 123 -0.13 21.39 26.00
N ARG A 124 -0.45 20.49 26.96
CA ARG A 124 -0.07 19.07 26.88
C ARG A 124 -0.68 18.36 25.69
N LEU A 125 -1.97 18.63 25.40
CA LEU A 125 -2.65 18.05 24.24
C LEU A 125 -1.99 18.52 22.93
N ARG A 126 -1.68 19.82 22.81
CA ARG A 126 -0.98 20.38 21.66
C ARG A 126 0.40 19.76 21.48
N GLN A 127 1.17 19.59 22.56
CA GLN A 127 2.49 18.97 22.50
C GLN A 127 2.40 17.51 22.03
N ALA A 128 1.44 16.73 22.55
CA ALA A 128 1.23 15.35 22.11
C ALA A 128 0.80 15.28 20.63
N MET A 129 0.02 16.25 20.15
CA MET A 129 -0.36 16.36 18.74
C MET A 129 0.81 16.73 17.84
N GLU A 130 1.69 17.64 18.24
CA GLU A 130 2.91 17.98 17.48
C GLU A 130 3.86 16.79 17.38
N GLU A 131 3.96 15.98 18.43
CA GLU A 131 4.75 14.75 18.40
C GLU A 131 4.11 13.69 17.49
N ALA A 132 2.79 13.53 17.55
CA ALA A 132 2.05 12.65 16.63
C ALA A 132 2.11 13.13 15.18
N ALA A 133 2.16 14.44 14.92
CA ALA A 133 2.26 15.01 13.57
C ALA A 133 3.64 14.80 12.93
N LYS A 134 4.68 14.51 13.72
CA LYS A 134 5.98 14.06 13.18
C LYS A 134 5.94 12.62 12.65
N PHE A 135 4.87 11.88 12.95
CA PHE A 135 4.67 10.55 12.41
C PHE A 135 4.19 10.67 10.96
N ASP A 136 5.09 10.40 10.01
CA ASP A 136 4.77 10.42 8.59
C ASP A 136 3.99 9.15 8.22
N ALA A 137 2.69 9.30 7.94
CA ALA A 137 1.83 8.19 7.54
C ALA A 137 2.17 7.64 6.14
N ASP A 138 2.88 8.42 5.32
CA ASP A 138 3.38 7.99 4.00
C ASP A 138 4.76 7.29 4.11
N ALA A 139 5.42 7.33 5.27
CA ALA A 139 6.57 6.49 5.60
C ALA A 139 6.15 5.08 6.01
N ALA A 140 5.17 4.51 5.31
CA ALA A 140 4.86 3.10 5.44
C ALA A 140 6.10 2.31 4.96
N PRO A 141 6.60 1.35 5.77
CA PRO A 141 7.77 0.58 5.36
C PRO A 141 7.49 -0.15 4.06
N ASP A 142 8.47 -0.19 3.16
CA ASP A 142 8.33 -0.97 1.93
C ASP A 142 8.26 -2.47 2.30
N PHE A 143 7.03 -2.98 2.42
CA PHE A 143 6.76 -4.37 2.74
C PHE A 143 7.35 -5.34 1.69
N GLY A 144 7.61 -4.87 0.47
CA GLY A 144 8.33 -5.65 -0.55
C GLY A 144 9.77 -5.92 -0.13
N VAL A 145 10.46 -4.90 0.36
CA VAL A 145 11.83 -5.02 0.87
C VAL A 145 11.85 -5.86 2.15
N VAL A 146 10.93 -5.62 3.09
CA VAL A 146 10.82 -6.42 4.34
C VAL A 146 10.63 -7.91 4.02
N THR A 147 9.72 -8.25 3.10
CA THR A 147 9.46 -9.64 2.72
C THR A 147 10.63 -10.27 1.98
N GLU A 148 11.35 -9.52 1.14
CA GLU A 148 12.58 -9.98 0.50
C GLU A 148 13.66 -10.31 1.53
N THR A 149 13.90 -9.42 2.49
CA THR A 149 14.90 -9.62 3.55
C THR A 149 14.54 -10.81 4.44
N LEU A 150 13.26 -11.04 4.72
CA LEU A 150 12.80 -12.20 5.50
C LEU A 150 12.95 -13.52 4.73
N CYS A 151 12.74 -13.50 3.42
CA CYS A 151 12.84 -14.69 2.57
C CYS A 151 14.31 -15.05 2.26
N ASP A 152 15.22 -14.08 2.24
CA ASP A 152 16.65 -14.31 2.08
C ASP A 152 17.35 -14.54 3.43
N VAL A 153 17.61 -15.81 3.74
CA VAL A 153 18.30 -16.23 4.97
C VAL A 153 19.65 -15.55 5.16
N LYS A 154 20.37 -15.21 4.07
CA LYS A 154 21.66 -14.53 4.17
C LYS A 154 21.48 -13.09 4.61
N LYS A 155 20.60 -12.33 3.93
CA LYS A 155 20.32 -10.94 4.27
C LYS A 155 19.77 -10.80 5.69
N LYS A 156 18.88 -11.71 6.10
CA LYS A 156 18.34 -11.75 7.47
C LYS A 156 19.45 -11.95 8.52
N ASN A 157 20.34 -12.91 8.31
CA ASN A 157 21.43 -13.19 9.25
C ASN A 157 22.44 -12.04 9.30
N GLU A 158 22.70 -11.39 8.16
CA GLU A 158 23.56 -10.22 8.08
C GLU A 158 22.97 -9.04 8.87
N LEU A 159 21.67 -8.77 8.73
CA LEU A 159 20.96 -7.76 9.50
C LEU A 159 21.05 -8.03 11.02
N TYR A 160 20.87 -9.28 11.44
CA TYR A 160 21.00 -9.66 12.86
C TYR A 160 22.43 -9.57 13.37
N ALA A 161 23.44 -9.94 12.56
CA ALA A 161 24.83 -9.76 12.93
C ALA A 161 25.19 -8.29 13.09
N MET A 162 24.71 -7.41 12.20
CA MET A 162 24.93 -5.96 12.32
C MET A 162 24.28 -5.36 13.56
N SER A 163 23.10 -5.88 13.96
CA SER A 163 22.47 -5.49 15.22
C SER A 163 23.22 -6.01 16.45
N ASP A 164 23.75 -7.24 16.40
CA ASP A 164 24.57 -7.82 17.47
C ASP A 164 25.92 -7.10 17.64
N ASP A 165 26.45 -6.53 16.57
CA ASP A 165 27.62 -5.65 16.58
C ASP A 165 27.34 -4.26 17.19
N GLY A 166 26.08 -3.98 17.55
CA GLY A 166 25.67 -2.75 18.23
C GLY A 166 25.43 -1.54 17.30
N LYS A 167 25.29 -1.76 15.98
CA LYS A 167 24.97 -0.70 15.03
C LYS A 167 23.55 -0.18 15.24
N SER A 168 23.34 1.12 15.01
CA SER A 168 22.02 1.73 15.12
C SER A 168 21.11 1.34 13.95
N VAL A 169 19.80 1.49 14.13
CA VAL A 169 18.79 1.16 13.08
C VAL A 169 19.06 1.96 11.81
N GLU A 170 19.47 3.22 11.95
CA GLU A 170 19.80 4.12 10.84
C GLU A 170 21.07 3.67 10.09
N GLU A 171 22.08 3.17 10.82
CA GLU A 171 23.31 2.66 10.21
C GLU A 171 23.08 1.36 9.44
N ILE A 172 22.23 0.48 9.97
CA ILE A 172 21.83 -0.77 9.31
C ILE A 172 20.98 -0.46 8.07
N ALA A 173 20.05 0.49 8.17
CA ALA A 173 19.22 0.96 7.07
C ALA A 173 20.06 1.47 5.89
N VAL A 174 21.06 2.31 6.16
CA VAL A 174 21.99 2.80 5.13
C VAL A 174 22.85 1.66 4.56
N ALA A 175 23.34 0.75 5.39
CA ALA A 175 24.20 -0.35 4.94
C ALA A 175 23.47 -1.37 4.06
N MET A 176 22.17 -1.57 4.28
CA MET A 176 21.35 -2.54 3.56
C MET A 176 20.44 -1.92 2.49
N GLU A 177 20.53 -0.60 2.29
CA GLU A 177 19.63 0.17 1.41
C GLU A 177 18.15 -0.08 1.74
N MET A 178 17.84 -0.16 3.03
CA MET A 178 16.50 -0.41 3.56
C MET A 178 15.96 0.83 4.26
N ASP A 179 14.64 0.94 4.35
CA ASP A 179 13.99 1.94 5.19
C ASP A 179 14.23 1.62 6.68
N PRO A 180 14.58 2.61 7.55
CA PRO A 180 14.77 2.37 8.99
C PRO A 180 13.59 1.66 9.66
N VAL A 181 12.37 1.98 9.26
CA VAL A 181 11.16 1.33 9.80
C VAL A 181 11.08 -0.14 9.39
N ALA A 182 11.54 -0.49 8.18
CA ALA A 182 11.66 -1.87 7.73
C ALA A 182 12.70 -2.66 8.53
N VAL A 183 13.84 -2.04 8.87
CA VAL A 183 14.88 -2.65 9.72
C VAL A 183 14.33 -2.91 11.12
N GLU A 184 13.69 -1.93 11.74
CA GLU A 184 13.06 -2.08 13.06
C GLU A 184 12.03 -3.21 13.07
N MET A 185 11.21 -3.31 12.02
CA MET A 185 10.25 -4.40 11.86
C MET A 185 10.96 -5.77 11.80
N VAL A 186 12.01 -5.93 11.00
CA VAL A 186 12.75 -7.20 10.90
C VAL A 186 13.44 -7.59 12.21
N LEU A 187 13.97 -6.61 12.94
CA LEU A 187 14.56 -6.81 14.27
C LEU A 187 13.51 -7.20 15.31
N SER A 188 12.31 -6.61 15.26
CA SER A 188 11.22 -6.92 16.20
C SER A 188 10.72 -8.38 16.11
N MET A 189 10.87 -9.02 14.95
CA MET A 189 10.50 -10.42 14.72
C MET A 189 11.56 -11.44 15.18
N ARG A 190 12.71 -10.98 15.73
CA ARG A 190 13.76 -11.84 16.27
C ARG A 190 13.38 -12.49 17.61
N GLY A 191 12.47 -11.87 18.36
CA GLY A 191 11.94 -12.37 19.65
C GLY A 191 10.90 -13.47 19.47
#